data_AF-A0A353C4B9-F1
#
_entry.id   AF-A0A353C4B9-F1
#
_cell.length_a   1.000
_cell.length_b   1.000
_cell.length_c   1.000
_cell.angle_alpha   90.00
_cell.angle_beta   90.00
_cell.angle_gamma   90.00
#
_symmetry.space_group_name_H-M   'P 1'
#
loop_
_entity.id
_entity.type
_entity.pdbx_description
1 polymer ?
#
loop_
_entity_poly.entity_id
_entity_poly.type
_entity_poly.pdbx_seq_one_letter_code
_entity_poly.pdbx_strand_id
1 'polypeptide(L)'
;VDWLYTRINIDGEELDLAKVKFSNFKRTLDLRNATLKREFVWTTSKNKQLRITFLRFTNIVNTAMGCQRVIFEPLNFSGEVKICSGLDFDTIYELAAGWDQTQGTGSS
;
A
#
# COMPACT_ATOMS: atom_id res chain seq x y z
N VAL A 1 -4.50 7.79 -10.91
CA VAL A 1 -4.83 8.19 -9.52
C VAL A 1 -4.55 7.01 -8.62
N ASP A 2 -3.64 7.20 -7.67
CA ASP A 2 -3.41 6.25 -6.59
C ASP A 2 -4.38 6.55 -5.45
N TRP A 3 -5.42 5.75 -5.35
CA TRP A 3 -6.44 5.83 -4.31
C TRP A 3 -6.04 5.08 -3.02
N LEU A 4 -4.88 4.42 -3.03
CA LEU A 4 -4.33 3.68 -1.89
C LEU A 4 -3.29 4.51 -1.12
N TYR A 5 -3.09 5.78 -1.50
CA TYR A 5 -2.13 6.67 -0.86
C TYR A 5 -2.33 6.70 0.66
N THR A 6 -1.31 6.23 1.37
CA THR A 6 -1.28 6.14 2.83
C THR A 6 0.15 6.37 3.30
N ARG A 7 0.36 7.38 4.14
CA ARG A 7 1.62 7.69 4.81
C ARG A 7 1.44 7.55 6.31
N ILE A 8 2.40 6.89 6.95
CA ILE A 8 2.38 6.57 8.38
C ILE A 8 3.66 7.14 8.98
N ASN A 9 3.52 7.87 10.09
CA ASN A 9 4.63 8.51 10.78
C ASN A 9 4.54 8.28 12.30
N ILE A 10 5.69 8.03 12.93
CA ILE A 10 5.85 7.92 14.39
C ILE A 10 7.03 8.80 14.80
N ASP A 11 6.80 9.74 15.71
CA ASP A 11 7.82 10.66 16.23
C ASP A 11 8.67 11.39 15.16
N GLY A 12 8.08 11.68 13.99
CA GLY A 12 8.79 12.32 12.88
C GLY A 12 9.47 11.34 11.92
N GLU A 13 9.52 10.05 12.21
CA GLU A 13 10.02 9.01 11.30
C GLU A 13 8.89 8.51 10.38
N GLU A 14 9.11 8.55 9.07
CA GLU A 14 8.15 8.06 8.07
C GLU A 14 8.40 6.59 7.73
N LEU A 15 7.32 5.83 7.61
CA LEU A 15 7.36 4.44 7.16
C LEU A 15 7.62 4.37 5.65
N ASP A 16 8.89 4.14 5.30
CA ASP A 16 9.34 3.80 3.96
C ASP A 16 10.04 2.43 4.02
N LEU A 17 9.40 1.38 3.49
CA LEU A 17 9.92 0.02 3.56
C LEU A 17 11.26 -0.18 2.81
N ALA A 18 11.66 0.75 1.94
CA ALA A 18 12.98 0.71 1.31
C ALA A 18 14.10 1.21 2.26
N LYS A 19 13.74 1.94 3.32
CA LYS A 19 14.69 2.63 4.21
C LYS A 19 14.63 2.13 5.66
N VAL A 20 13.43 1.79 6.14
CA VAL A 20 13.23 1.44 7.56
C VAL A 20 13.62 0.00 7.87
N LYS A 21 13.93 -0.26 9.15
CA LYS A 21 14.09 -1.63 9.65
C LYS A 21 12.71 -2.27 9.86
N PHE A 22 12.49 -3.43 9.27
CA PHE A 22 11.27 -4.21 9.48
C PHE A 22 11.57 -5.71 9.57
N SER A 23 10.62 -6.45 10.13
CA SER A 23 10.67 -7.92 10.22
C SER A 23 9.29 -8.54 9.99
N ASN A 24 9.25 -9.88 9.93
CA ASN A 24 8.02 -10.67 9.83
C ASN A 24 7.12 -10.25 8.65
N PHE A 25 7.75 -9.85 7.55
CA PHE A 25 7.02 -9.45 6.35
C PHE A 25 6.29 -10.63 5.73
N LYS A 26 4.99 -10.48 5.53
CA LYS A 26 4.16 -11.45 4.81
C LYS A 26 3.17 -10.70 3.93
N ARG A 27 3.05 -11.14 2.68
CA ARG A 27 2.05 -10.67 1.73
C ARG A 27 1.29 -11.88 1.20
N THR A 28 -0.03 -11.87 1.32
CA THR A 28 -0.90 -12.98 0.92
C THR A 28 -2.03 -12.47 0.05
N LEU A 29 -2.15 -13.05 -1.14
CA LEU A 29 -3.31 -12.92 -2.00
C LEU A 29 -4.25 -14.08 -1.70
N ASP A 30 -5.40 -13.80 -1.12
CA ASP A 30 -6.46 -14.77 -0.91
C ASP A 30 -7.39 -14.74 -2.12
N LEU A 31 -7.25 -15.74 -3.01
CA LEU A 31 -8.07 -15.86 -4.21
C LEU A 31 -9.52 -16.26 -3.92
N ARG A 32 -9.79 -16.87 -2.76
CA ARG A 32 -11.16 -17.26 -2.37
C ARG A 32 -11.95 -16.04 -1.94
N ASN A 33 -11.33 -15.15 -1.16
CA ASN A 33 -11.97 -13.94 -0.64
C ASN A 33 -11.65 -12.68 -1.46
N ALA A 34 -10.84 -12.79 -2.51
CA ALA A 34 -10.35 -11.68 -3.34
C ALA A 34 -9.70 -10.54 -2.52
N THR A 35 -8.93 -10.89 -1.48
CA THR A 35 -8.26 -9.90 -0.62
C THR A 35 -6.75 -9.96 -0.76
N LEU A 36 -6.10 -8.80 -0.67
CA LEU A 36 -4.66 -8.71 -0.50
C LEU A 36 -4.34 -8.25 0.92
N LYS A 37 -3.69 -9.13 1.69
CA LYS A 37 -3.20 -8.84 3.04
C LYS A 37 -1.69 -8.63 3.00
N ARG A 38 -1.20 -7.59 3.67
CA ARG A 38 0.22 -7.38 3.95
C ARG A 38 0.41 -7.10 5.44
N GLU A 39 1.29 -7.83 6.08
CA GLU A 39 1.62 -7.64 7.50
C GLU A 39 3.14 -7.63 7.71
N PHE A 40 3.61 -6.79 8.63
CA PHE A 40 5.01 -6.71 9.04
C PHE A 40 5.13 -5.98 10.38
N VAL A 41 6.30 -6.08 11.00
CA VAL A 41 6.67 -5.29 12.18
C VAL A 41 7.68 -4.23 11.75
N TRP A 42 7.33 -2.95 11.90
CA TRP A 42 8.26 -1.83 11.74
C TRP A 42 8.97 -1.56 13.06
N THR A 43 10.30 -1.49 13.03
CA THR A 43 11.14 -1.04 14.15
C THR A 43 11.69 0.33 13.83
N THR A 44 11.30 1.35 14.60
CA THR A 44 11.79 2.72 14.41
C THR A 44 13.24 2.88 14.87
N SER A 45 13.88 3.98 14.49
CA SER A 45 15.20 4.41 14.98
C SER A 45 15.29 4.49 16.52
N LYS A 46 14.17 4.79 17.18
CA LYS A 46 14.03 4.80 18.65
C LYS A 46 13.64 3.44 19.25
N ASN A 47 13.75 2.35 18.49
CA ASN A 47 13.38 0.98 18.87
C ASN A 47 11.90 0.76 19.25
N LYS A 48 10.99 1.66 18.84
CA LYS A 48 9.55 1.39 18.92
C LYS A 48 9.18 0.35 17.87
N GLN A 49 8.39 -0.64 18.25
CA GLN A 49 7.94 -1.72 17.39
C GLN A 49 6.43 -1.65 17.18
N LEU A 50 6.03 -1.51 15.93
CA LEU A 50 4.62 -1.45 15.53
C LEU A 50 4.34 -2.57 14.53
N ARG A 51 3.43 -3.49 14.87
CA ARG A 51 2.88 -4.39 13.86
C ARG A 51 1.83 -3.64 13.07
N ILE A 52 1.94 -3.70 11.75
CA ILE A 52 1.03 -3.05 10.82
C ILE A 52 0.46 -4.11 9.89
N THR A 53 -0.87 -4.16 9.81
CA THR A 53 -1.58 -5.03 8.87
C THR A 53 -2.41 -4.18 7.92
N PHE A 54 -2.14 -4.30 6.63
CA PHE A 54 -2.96 -3.79 5.55
C PHE A 54 -3.84 -4.91 5.01
N LEU A 55 -5.11 -4.63 4.80
CA LEU A 55 -6.04 -5.48 4.06
C LEU A 55 -6.75 -4.61 3.03
N ARG A 56 -6.72 -5.02 1.76
CA ARG A 56 -7.43 -4.32 0.68
C ARG A 56 -8.18 -5.29 -0.22
N PHE A 57 -9.28 -4.81 -0.77
CA PHE A 57 -10.05 -5.51 -1.78
C PHE A 57 -10.80 -4.51 -2.67
N THR A 58 -11.16 -4.94 -3.87
CA THR A 58 -12.16 -4.27 -4.70
C THR A 58 -13.45 -5.06 -4.60
N ASN A 59 -14.56 -4.35 -4.40
CA ASN A 59 -15.86 -5.01 -4.28
C ASN A 59 -16.22 -5.64 -5.64
N ILE A 60 -16.38 -6.96 -5.66
CA ILE A 60 -16.66 -7.70 -6.89
C ILE A 60 -18.05 -7.42 -7.45
N VAL A 61 -19.00 -7.01 -6.59
CA VAL A 61 -20.36 -6.64 -6.97
C VAL A 61 -20.43 -5.18 -7.43
N ASN A 62 -19.68 -4.29 -6.78
CA ASN A 62 -19.59 -2.87 -7.15
C ASN A 62 -18.14 -2.47 -7.42
N THR A 63 -17.73 -2.53 -8.68
CA THR A 63 -16.34 -2.30 -9.10
C THR A 63 -15.84 -0.88 -8.91
N ALA A 64 -16.73 0.09 -8.67
CA ALA A 64 -16.35 1.46 -8.30
C ALA A 64 -15.91 1.59 -6.82
N MET A 65 -16.12 0.55 -6.01
CA MET A 65 -15.79 0.55 -4.59
C MET A 65 -14.52 -0.26 -4.31
N GLY A 66 -13.45 0.46 -3.96
CA GLY A 66 -12.26 -0.09 -3.33
C GLY A 66 -12.30 0.13 -1.82
N CYS A 67 -11.81 -0.84 -1.05
CA CYS A 67 -11.72 -0.72 0.40
C CYS A 67 -10.30 -1.02 0.88
N GLN A 68 -9.86 -0.26 1.87
CA GLN A 68 -8.60 -0.48 2.58
C GLN A 68 -8.85 -0.42 4.09
N ARG A 69 -8.31 -1.39 4.82
CA ARG A 69 -8.22 -1.41 6.28
C ARG A 69 -6.75 -1.44 6.69
N VAL A 70 -6.39 -0.59 7.64
CA VAL A 70 -5.06 -0.60 8.26
C VAL A 70 -5.24 -0.82 9.76
N ILE A 71 -4.52 -1.78 10.31
CA ILE A 71 -4.54 -2.13 11.73
C ILE A 71 -3.16 -1.87 12.30
N PHE A 72 -3.12 -1.16 13.43
CA PHE A 72 -1.90 -0.79 14.14
C PHE A 72 -1.90 -1.45 15.52
N GLU A 73 -0.87 -2.22 15.81
CA GLU A 73 -0.71 -2.93 17.10
C GLU A 73 0.67 -2.58 17.67
N PRO A 74 0.77 -1.59 18.58
CA PRO A 74 2.03 -1.25 19.22
C PRO A 74 2.48 -2.41 20.10
N LEU A 75 3.73 -2.86 19.93
CA LEU A 75 4.24 -4.07 20.60
C LEU A 75 5.00 -3.76 21.88
N ASN A 76 5.62 -2.59 21.97
CA ASN A 76 6.50 -2.23 23.08
C ASN A 76 6.44 -0.72 23.42
N PHE A 77 5.41 -0.01 22.98
CA PHE A 77 5.29 1.42 23.22
C PHE A 77 3.83 1.87 23.34
N SER A 78 3.65 3.10 23.80
CA SER A 78 2.39 3.85 23.70
C SER A 78 2.71 5.24 23.17
N GLY A 79 1.81 5.81 22.39
CA GLY A 79 2.02 7.11 21.75
C GLY A 79 1.16 7.30 20.51
N GLU A 80 1.46 8.38 19.79
CA GLU A 80 0.72 8.77 18.59
C GLU A 80 1.29 8.10 17.34
N VAL A 81 0.39 7.63 16.47
CA VAL A 81 0.70 7.24 15.09
C VAL A 81 -0.03 8.22 14.19
N LYS A 82 0.71 8.98 13.39
CA LYS A 82 0.14 9.93 12.43
C LYS A 82 -0.12 9.23 11.10
N ILE A 83 -1.32 9.43 10.56
CA ILE A 83 -1.76 8.80 9.32
C ILE A 83 -2.24 9.91 8.39
N CYS A 84 -1.70 9.94 7.18
CA CYS A 84 -2.22 10.74 6.08
C CYS A 84 -2.69 9.79 4.98
N SER A 85 -3.95 9.90 4.55
CA SER A 85 -4.51 9.10 3.46
C SER A 85 -5.29 10.01 2.52
N GLY A 86 -5.30 9.68 1.23
CA GLY A 86 -5.92 10.52 0.23
C GLY A 86 -5.86 9.92 -1.17
N LEU A 87 -6.12 10.79 -2.15
CA LEU A 87 -5.99 10.48 -3.57
C LEU A 87 -4.76 11.18 -4.10
N ASP A 88 -3.87 10.44 -4.72
CA ASP A 88 -2.68 10.98 -5.37
C ASP A 88 -2.86 10.95 -6.89
N PHE A 89 -2.85 12.14 -7.50
CA PHE A 89 -3.05 12.32 -8.94
C PHE A 89 -1.73 12.40 -9.72
N ASP A 90 -0.58 12.37 -9.05
CA ASP A 90 0.76 12.50 -9.66
C ASP A 90 1.33 11.14 -10.13
N THR A 91 0.46 10.22 -10.53
CA THR A 91 0.88 8.89 -11.01
C THR A 91 1.52 9.01 -12.40
N ILE A 92 2.82 8.73 -12.49
CA ILE A 92 3.51 8.60 -13.79
C ILE A 92 3.20 7.23 -14.40
N TYR A 93 2.70 7.23 -15.63
CA TYR A 93 2.49 6.00 -16.38
C TYR A 93 3.77 5.61 -17.11
N GLU A 94 4.31 4.43 -16.78
CA GLU A 94 5.37 3.82 -17.57
C GLU A 94 4.70 3.16 -18.80
N LEU A 95 4.78 3.82 -19.95
CA LEU A 95 4.48 3.16 -21.23
C LEU A 95 5.60 2.16 -21.47
N ALA A 96 5.27 0.87 -21.53
CA ALA A 96 6.22 -0.16 -21.88
C ALA A 96 6.91 0.23 -23.20
N ALA A 97 8.20 0.54 -23.13
CA ALA A 97 9.00 0.86 -24.30
C ALA A 97 8.93 -0.32 -25.29
N GLY A 98 8.19 -0.16 -26.39
CA GLY A 98 8.09 -1.18 -27.44
C GLY A 98 6.72 -1.35 -28.11
N TRP A 99 5.64 -0.74 -27.61
CA TRP A 99 4.33 -0.78 -28.28
C TRP A 99 4.05 0.54 -29.01
N ASP A 100 4.40 0.60 -30.29
CA ASP A 100 3.93 1.65 -31.20
C ASP A 100 2.48 1.33 -31.63
N GLN A 101 1.50 2.02 -31.03
CA GLN A 101 0.08 1.90 -31.41
C GLN A 101 -0.29 2.69 -32.69
N THR A 102 0.66 3.26 -33.43
CA THR A 102 0.36 4.08 -34.62
C THR A 102 0.36 3.32 -35.95
N GLN A 103 0.67 2.01 -35.97
CA GLN A 103 0.59 1.23 -37.20
C GLN A 103 -0.87 0.85 -37.51
N GLY A 104 -1.57 1.75 -38.21
CA GLY A 104 -2.91 1.52 -38.72
C GLY A 104 -2.97 0.29 -39.62
N THR A 105 -3.56 -0.80 -39.14
CA THR A 105 -3.96 -1.93 -39.97
C THR A 105 -5.45 -1.79 -40.30
N GLY A 106 -5.73 -0.84 -41.19
CA GLY A 106 -7.01 -0.74 -41.90
C GLY A 106 -6.79 -1.06 -43.37
N SER A 107 -6.76 -2.34 -43.72
CA SER A 107 -6.88 -2.79 -45.11
C SER A 107 -8.32 -2.55 -45.57
N SER A 108 -8.48 -1.71 -46.60
CA SER A 108 -9.66 -1.72 -47.48
C SER A 108 -9.56 -2.85 -48.50
#